data_AF-A0A6N7RMH5-F1
#
_entry.id   AF-A0A6N7RMH5-F1
#
_cell.length_a   1.000
_cell.length_b   1.000
_cell.length_c   1.000
_cell.angle_alpha   90.00
_cell.angle_beta   90.00
_cell.angle_gamma   90.00
#
_symmetry.space_group_name_H-M   'P 1'
#
loop_
_entity.id
_entity.type
_entity.pdbx_description
1 polymer ?
#
loop_
_entity_poly.entity_id
_entity_poly.type
_entity_poly.pdbx_seq_one_letter_code
_entity_poly.pdbx_strand_id
1 'polypeptide(L)'
;MAKITQADIEDAAKNPLKYFSHDSHAAEDTKCRRLLRRCGMEGYGRWWRLCELLAAEDGHRVSVADAEDEELLAESLSFDGTDELGAFLITLTDCGLISMPGDGFISAQLVTEASLYFGKKRASGGKGGSNRGSKGA
;
A
#
# COMPACT_ATOMS: atom_id res chain seq x y z
N MET A 1 1.37 -30.28 -13.41
CA MET A 1 1.81 -28.93 -13.05
C MET A 1 1.58 -28.74 -11.56
N ALA A 2 2.60 -28.37 -10.79
CA ALA A 2 2.39 -28.02 -9.38
C ALA A 2 1.48 -26.78 -9.33
N LYS A 3 0.31 -26.91 -8.67
CA LYS A 3 -0.59 -25.76 -8.49
C LYS A 3 0.15 -24.68 -7.69
N ILE A 4 -0.11 -23.43 -8.04
CA ILE A 4 0.32 -22.28 -7.24
C ILE A 4 -0.49 -22.30 -5.95
N THR A 5 0.19 -22.26 -4.82
CA THR A 5 -0.46 -22.22 -3.50
C THR A 5 -0.76 -20.77 -3.12
N GLN A 6 -1.66 -20.58 -2.16
CA GLN A 6 -1.93 -19.26 -1.59
C GLN A 6 -0.66 -18.66 -0.93
N ALA A 7 0.13 -19.50 -0.25
CA ALA A 7 1.41 -19.09 0.34
C ALA A 7 2.42 -18.60 -0.71
N ASP A 8 2.48 -19.24 -1.90
CA ASP A 8 3.35 -18.78 -2.99
C ASP A 8 2.96 -17.37 -3.47
N ILE A 9 1.65 -17.07 -3.48
CA ILE A 9 1.12 -15.76 -3.91
C ILE A 9 1.47 -14.70 -2.88
N GLU A 10 1.23 -14.99 -1.60
CA GLU A 10 1.49 -14.09 -0.48
C GLU A 10 2.97 -13.77 -0.36
N ASP A 11 3.84 -14.76 -0.51
CA ASP A 11 5.28 -14.54 -0.49
C ASP A 11 5.74 -13.66 -1.67
N ALA A 12 5.26 -13.95 -2.88
CA ALA A 12 5.56 -13.13 -4.05
C ALA A 12 4.96 -11.71 -3.96
N ALA A 13 3.85 -11.54 -3.24
CA ALA A 13 3.14 -10.28 -3.04
C ALA A 13 3.90 -9.33 -2.11
N LYS A 14 4.75 -9.81 -1.20
CA LYS A 14 5.52 -8.94 -0.28
C LYS A 14 6.43 -7.96 -1.01
N ASN A 15 7.05 -8.42 -2.10
CA ASN A 15 7.97 -7.61 -2.90
C ASN A 15 7.30 -6.29 -3.36
N PRO A 16 8.05 -5.18 -3.47
CA PRO A 16 7.48 -3.86 -3.71
C PRO A 16 6.71 -3.78 -5.04
N LEU A 17 5.77 -2.84 -5.10
CA LEU A 17 5.01 -2.51 -6.30
C LEU A 17 5.69 -1.38 -7.06
N LYS A 18 6.15 -1.68 -8.29
CA LYS A 18 6.64 -0.66 -9.22
C LYS A 18 5.54 0.27 -9.72
N TYR A 19 4.29 -0.18 -9.67
CA TYR A 19 3.10 0.57 -10.06
C TYR A 19 1.86 -0.07 -9.43
N PHE A 20 0.85 0.75 -9.19
CA PHE A 20 -0.51 0.36 -8.85
C PHE A 20 -1.49 1.31 -9.54
N SER A 21 -2.74 0.88 -9.71
CA SER A 21 -3.71 1.67 -10.47
C SER A 21 -4.29 2.80 -9.61
N HIS A 22 -4.25 4.02 -10.12
CA HIS A 22 -5.11 5.11 -9.66
C HIS A 22 -6.36 5.10 -10.55
N ASP A 23 -7.51 4.68 -10.01
CA ASP A 23 -8.77 4.70 -10.78
C ASP A 23 -9.11 6.16 -11.14
N SER A 24 -9.49 6.43 -12.39
CA SER A 24 -9.89 7.77 -12.82
C SER A 24 -11.10 8.31 -12.06
N HIS A 25 -11.91 7.42 -11.47
CA HIS A 25 -13.07 7.77 -10.65
C HIS A 25 -12.77 7.65 -9.14
N ALA A 26 -11.49 7.47 -8.74
CA ALA A 26 -11.15 7.28 -7.34
C ALA A 26 -11.59 8.46 -6.45
N ALA A 27 -11.63 9.68 -6.98
CA ALA A 27 -12.14 10.85 -6.24
C ALA A 27 -13.66 10.81 -5.98
N GLU A 28 -14.40 10.00 -6.73
CA GLU A 28 -15.85 9.82 -6.60
C GLU A 28 -16.22 8.73 -5.58
N ASP A 29 -15.28 7.85 -5.24
CA ASP A 29 -15.47 6.85 -4.19
C ASP A 29 -15.85 7.51 -2.86
N THR A 30 -16.75 6.86 -2.11
CA THR A 30 -17.30 7.44 -0.87
C THR A 30 -16.23 7.73 0.17
N LYS A 31 -15.18 6.90 0.27
CA LYS A 31 -14.06 7.10 1.23
C LYS A 31 -13.23 8.31 0.82
N CYS A 32 -12.89 8.42 -0.46
CA CYS A 32 -12.17 9.57 -1.01
C CYS A 32 -12.97 10.87 -0.93
N ARG A 33 -14.29 10.84 -1.19
CA ARG A 33 -15.16 12.01 -1.03
C ARG A 33 -15.23 12.50 0.42
N ARG A 34 -15.20 11.59 1.40
CA ARG A 34 -15.12 11.96 2.83
C ARG A 34 -13.80 12.68 3.14
N LEU A 35 -12.69 12.16 2.62
CA LEU A 35 -11.38 12.81 2.76
C LEU A 35 -11.37 14.19 2.11
N LEU A 36 -11.79 14.29 0.84
CA LEU A 36 -11.85 15.55 0.10
C LEU A 36 -12.70 16.61 0.82
N ARG A 37 -13.80 16.20 1.46
CA ARG A 37 -14.63 17.10 2.27
C ARG A 37 -13.92 17.62 3.52
N ARG A 38 -13.05 16.83 4.15
CA ARG A 38 -12.39 17.14 5.43
C ARG A 38 -11.03 17.81 5.25
N CYS A 39 -10.29 17.45 4.22
CA CYS A 39 -8.88 17.83 4.01
C CYS A 39 -8.60 18.44 2.63
N GLY A 40 -9.62 18.61 1.79
CA GLY A 40 -9.47 19.19 0.45
C GLY A 40 -8.59 18.36 -0.49
N MET A 41 -8.16 18.99 -1.59
CA MET A 41 -7.30 18.36 -2.61
C MET A 41 -5.90 18.05 -2.08
N GLU A 42 -5.40 18.85 -1.13
CA GLU A 42 -4.10 18.66 -0.51
C GLU A 42 -4.06 17.36 0.29
N GLY A 43 -5.06 17.12 1.16
CA GLY A 43 -5.20 15.86 1.88
C GLY A 43 -5.38 14.66 0.95
N TYR A 44 -6.09 14.83 -0.17
CA TYR A 44 -6.22 13.79 -1.19
C TYR A 44 -4.88 13.47 -1.87
N GLY A 45 -4.05 14.48 -2.15
CA GLY A 45 -2.69 14.30 -2.66
C GLY A 45 -1.81 13.56 -1.66
N ARG A 46 -1.84 13.96 -0.38
CA ARG A 46 -1.10 13.27 0.70
C ARG A 46 -1.53 11.81 0.87
N TRP A 47 -2.82 11.51 0.69
CA TRP A 47 -3.32 10.13 0.69
C TRP A 47 -2.69 9.28 -0.42
N TRP A 48 -2.61 9.79 -1.65
CA TRP A 48 -1.93 9.07 -2.73
C TRP A 48 -0.43 8.95 -2.49
N ARG A 49 0.20 10.00 -1.93
CA ARG A 49 1.60 9.93 -1.54
C ARG A 49 1.84 8.82 -0.50
N LEU A 50 0.97 8.67 0.49
CA LEU A 50 1.04 7.56 1.44
C LEU A 50 0.87 6.20 0.75
N CYS A 51 -0.02 6.08 -0.24
CA CYS A 51 -0.16 4.84 -1.03
C CYS A 51 1.13 4.50 -1.79
N GLU A 52 1.84 5.51 -2.32
CA GLU A 52 3.15 5.31 -2.97
C GLU A 52 4.21 4.81 -2.00
N LEU A 53 4.28 5.38 -0.79
CA LEU A 53 5.20 4.93 0.26
C LEU A 53 4.90 3.48 0.64
N LEU A 54 3.63 3.15 0.89
CA LEU A 54 3.20 1.78 1.15
C LEU A 54 3.60 0.84 0.00
N ALA A 55 3.36 1.23 -1.25
CA ALA A 55 3.69 0.41 -2.41
C ALA A 55 5.20 0.18 -2.59
N ALA A 56 6.05 1.09 -2.11
CA ALA A 56 7.50 1.02 -2.24
C ALA A 56 8.16 0.07 -1.22
N GLU A 57 7.48 -0.23 -0.11
CA GLU A 57 8.01 -1.05 0.97
C GLU A 57 7.72 -2.55 0.80
N ASP A 58 8.65 -3.37 1.31
CA ASP A 58 8.40 -4.80 1.44
C ASP A 58 7.27 -5.06 2.42
N GLY A 59 6.27 -5.83 1.99
CA GLY A 59 5.08 -6.13 2.78
C GLY A 59 4.01 -5.04 2.76
N HIS A 60 4.24 -3.92 2.08
CA HIS A 60 3.28 -2.84 1.86
C HIS A 60 2.77 -2.16 3.13
N ARG A 61 3.67 -1.93 4.08
CA ARG A 61 3.38 -1.28 5.36
C ARG A 61 4.38 -0.18 5.61
N VAL A 62 3.92 0.92 6.22
CA VAL A 62 4.77 2.02 6.67
C VAL A 62 4.79 2.02 8.19
N SER A 63 5.99 2.12 8.76
CA SER A 63 6.18 2.14 10.21
C SER A 63 5.81 3.49 10.81
N VAL A 64 5.22 3.45 12.00
CA VAL A 64 4.95 4.55 12.95
C VAL A 64 5.09 3.97 14.37
N ALA A 65 6.07 3.10 14.56
CA ALA A 65 6.22 2.33 15.79
C ALA A 65 6.90 3.15 16.90
N ASP A 66 7.67 4.15 16.51
CA ASP A 66 8.35 5.09 17.40
C ASP A 66 8.31 6.53 16.85
N ALA A 67 8.86 7.46 17.63
CA ALA A 67 8.86 8.87 17.29
C ALA A 67 9.70 9.21 16.06
N GLU A 68 10.76 8.45 15.77
CA GLU A 68 11.60 8.71 14.59
C GLU A 68 10.85 8.32 13.32
N ASP A 69 10.15 7.18 13.34
CA ASP A 69 9.26 6.76 12.26
C ASP A 69 8.16 7.81 11.97
N GLU A 70 7.53 8.36 13.02
CA GLU A 70 6.50 9.38 12.89
C GLU A 70 7.03 10.68 12.25
N GLU A 71 8.21 11.15 12.67
CA GLU A 71 8.86 12.34 12.10
C GLU A 71 9.21 12.12 10.61
N LEU A 72 9.80 10.98 10.27
CA LEU A 72 10.14 10.64 8.88
C LEU A 72 8.90 10.58 7.99
N LEU A 73 7.79 10.08 8.51
CA LEU A 73 6.52 10.07 7.79
C LEU A 73 5.92 11.47 7.65
N ALA A 74 6.01 12.30 8.70
CA ALA A 74 5.55 13.69 8.66
C ALA A 74 6.30 14.47 7.56
N GLU A 75 7.63 14.35 7.50
CA GLU A 75 8.45 14.95 6.45
C GLU A 75 8.06 14.45 5.05
N SER A 76 7.91 13.12 4.90
CA SER A 76 7.56 12.47 3.63
C SER A 76 6.19 12.86 3.09
N LEU A 77 5.27 13.26 3.97
CA LEU A 77 3.94 13.76 3.65
C LEU A 77 3.84 15.30 3.72
N SER A 78 4.96 15.98 3.99
CA SER A 78 5.06 17.44 4.10
C SER A 78 4.07 18.02 5.12
N PHE A 79 4.11 17.48 6.33
CA PHE A 79 3.54 18.08 7.53
C PHE A 79 4.62 18.86 8.29
N ASP A 80 4.20 19.87 9.05
CA ASP A 80 5.13 20.66 9.88
C ASP A 80 5.48 19.97 11.21
N GLY A 81 4.76 18.88 11.55
CA GLY A 81 5.05 18.06 12.72
C GLY A 81 4.11 16.85 12.87
N THR A 82 4.40 16.03 13.88
CA THR A 82 3.72 14.76 14.14
C THR A 82 2.27 14.90 14.63
N ASP A 83 1.91 16.02 15.25
CA ASP A 83 0.52 16.30 15.66
C ASP A 83 -0.42 16.42 14.45
N GLU A 84 0.01 17.12 13.40
CA GLU A 84 -0.76 17.26 12.16
C GLU A 84 -0.85 15.94 11.39
N LEU A 85 0.27 15.20 11.35
CA LEU A 85 0.29 13.83 10.83
C LEU A 85 -0.72 12.97 11.56
N GLY A 86 -0.73 12.98 12.90
CA GLY A 86 -1.64 12.19 13.73
C GLY A 86 -3.10 12.52 13.43
N ALA A 87 -3.47 13.80 13.36
CA ALA A 87 -4.81 14.23 12.99
C ALA A 87 -5.23 13.77 11.58
N PHE A 88 -4.28 13.76 10.65
CA PHE A 88 -4.50 13.26 9.29
C PHE A 88 -4.69 11.73 9.25
N LEU A 89 -3.86 10.97 9.96
CA LEU A 89 -3.97 9.50 10.05
C LEU A 89 -5.29 9.08 10.71
N ILE A 90 -5.74 9.79 11.75
CA ILE A 90 -7.08 9.60 12.33
C ILE A 90 -8.15 9.83 11.26
N THR A 91 -8.03 10.91 10.47
CA THR A 91 -8.98 11.21 9.39
C THR A 91 -9.01 10.13 8.31
N LEU A 92 -7.85 9.60 7.89
CA LEU A 92 -7.79 8.50 6.91
C LEU A 92 -8.42 7.21 7.45
N THR A 93 -8.20 6.92 8.73
CA THR A 93 -8.80 5.77 9.42
C THR A 93 -10.32 5.90 9.47
N ASP A 94 -10.83 7.07 9.87
CA ASP A 94 -12.26 7.40 9.87
C ASP A 94 -12.91 7.29 8.49
N CYS A 95 -12.17 7.63 7.43
CA CYS A 95 -12.62 7.48 6.05
C CYS A 95 -12.59 6.02 5.59
N GLY A 96 -11.92 5.11 6.32
CA GLY A 96 -11.73 3.71 5.96
C GLY A 96 -10.72 3.52 4.84
N LEU A 97 -9.78 4.46 4.68
CA LEU A 97 -8.71 4.42 3.67
C LEU A 97 -7.49 3.63 4.15
N ILE A 98 -7.17 3.72 5.44
CA ILE A 98 -6.08 2.98 6.08
C ILE A 98 -6.58 2.14 7.25
N SER A 99 -5.73 1.20 7.69
CA SER A 99 -5.86 0.44 8.92
C SER A 99 -4.58 0.53 9.75
N MET A 100 -4.74 0.75 11.05
CA MET A 100 -3.68 0.80 12.06
C MET A 100 -4.11 -0.07 13.25
N PRO A 101 -3.78 -1.37 13.27
CA PRO A 101 -4.28 -2.30 14.29
C PRO A 101 -3.59 -2.17 15.65
N GLY A 102 -2.74 -1.16 15.84
CA GLY A 102 -1.97 -0.93 17.08
C GLY A 102 -0.64 -1.67 17.15
N ASP A 103 -0.16 -2.21 16.03
CA ASP A 103 1.15 -2.88 15.93
C ASP A 103 2.28 -1.95 15.45
N GLY A 104 2.03 -0.64 15.39
CA GLY A 104 3.01 0.35 14.94
C GLY A 104 3.12 0.48 13.42
N PHE A 105 2.18 -0.07 12.64
CA PHE A 105 2.25 0.00 11.18
C PHE A 105 0.93 0.42 10.53
N ILE A 106 1.06 1.23 9.49
CA ILE A 106 -0.03 1.63 8.60
C ILE A 106 -0.14 0.64 7.44
N SER A 107 -1.37 0.34 7.02
CA SER A 107 -1.66 -0.43 5.82
C SER A 107 -2.86 0.14 5.08
N ALA A 108 -2.93 -0.09 3.76
CA ALA A 108 -4.06 0.32 2.93
C ALA A 108 -4.58 -0.87 2.11
N GLN A 109 -5.88 -1.13 2.21
CA GLN A 109 -6.53 -2.22 1.46
C GLN A 109 -6.26 -2.13 -0.05
N LEU A 110 -6.27 -0.92 -0.61
CA LEU A 110 -5.98 -0.68 -2.02
C LEU A 110 -4.61 -1.23 -2.44
N VAL A 111 -3.57 -1.00 -1.63
CA VAL A 111 -2.22 -1.47 -1.92
C VAL A 111 -2.11 -2.98 -1.66
N THR A 112 -2.76 -3.50 -0.62
CA THR A 112 -2.83 -4.95 -0.36
C THR A 112 -3.49 -5.72 -1.49
N GLU A 113 -4.59 -5.22 -2.04
CA GLU A 113 -5.27 -5.87 -3.17
C GLU A 113 -4.40 -5.84 -4.44
N ALA A 114 -3.74 -4.71 -4.70
CA ALA A 114 -2.78 -4.60 -5.80
C ALA A 114 -1.61 -5.58 -5.62
N SER A 115 -1.07 -5.70 -4.40
CA SER A 115 0.06 -6.60 -4.12
C SER A 115 -0.29 -8.06 -4.33
N LEU A 116 -1.47 -8.51 -3.89
CA LEU A 116 -1.96 -9.87 -4.13
C LEU A 116 -2.18 -10.14 -5.62
N TYR A 117 -2.74 -9.17 -6.36
CA TYR A 117 -2.90 -9.29 -7.81
C TYR A 117 -1.56 -9.49 -8.53
N PHE A 118 -0.55 -8.68 -8.20
CA PHE A 118 0.78 -8.81 -8.79
C PHE A 118 1.55 -10.03 -8.27
N GLY A 119 1.40 -10.37 -7.00
CA GLY A 119 1.98 -11.57 -6.39
C GLY A 119 1.54 -12.83 -7.12
N LYS A 120 0.25 -12.94 -7.46
CA LYS A 120 -0.27 -14.06 -8.25
C LYS A 120 0.38 -14.15 -9.63
N LYS A 121 0.58 -13.01 -10.31
CA LYS A 121 1.29 -12.97 -11.60
C LYS A 121 2.75 -13.38 -11.46
N ARG A 122 3.45 -12.89 -10.45
CA ARG A 122 4.87 -13.20 -10.18
C ARG A 122 5.07 -14.69 -9.87
N ALA A 123 4.27 -15.25 -8.95
CA ALA A 123 4.29 -16.66 -8.61
C ALA A 123 4.01 -17.56 -9.84
N SER A 124 3.08 -17.15 -10.70
CA SER A 124 2.78 -17.84 -11.96
C SER A 124 3.94 -17.77 -12.96
N GLY A 125 4.55 -16.59 -13.12
CA GLY A 125 5.67 -16.35 -14.02
C GLY A 125 6.92 -17.13 -13.65
N GLY A 126 7.26 -17.21 -12.36
CA GLY A 126 8.41 -17.97 -11.86
C GLY A 126 8.33 -19.46 -12.18
N LYS A 127 7.14 -20.07 -11.96
CA LYS A 127 6.91 -21.49 -12.31
C LYS A 127 6.86 -21.73 -13.83
N GLY A 128 6.32 -20.78 -14.60
CA GLY A 128 6.29 -20.86 -16.06
C GLY A 128 7.69 -20.74 -16.72
N GLY A 129 8.59 -19.95 -16.13
CA GLY A 129 9.98 -19.81 -16.58
C GLY A 129 10.84 -21.05 -16.28
N SER A 130 10.71 -21.61 -15.08
CA SER A 130 11.41 -22.84 -14.67
C SER A 130 11.10 -24.03 -15.60
N ASN A 131 9.84 -24.17 -16.04
CA ASN A 131 9.43 -25.24 -16.95
C ASN A 131 9.90 -25.08 -18.41
N ARG A 132 10.36 -23.89 -18.82
CA ARG A 132 10.95 -23.67 -20.16
C ARG A 132 12.43 -24.01 -20.21
N GLY A 133 13.15 -23.91 -19.09
CA GLY A 133 14.57 -24.25 -19.01
C GLY A 133 14.88 -25.74 -19.03
N SER A 134 13.92 -26.61 -18.68
CA SER A 134 14.16 -28.06 -18.57
C SER A 134 13.82 -28.87 -19.84
N LYS A 135 13.48 -28.22 -20.97
CA LYS A 135 13.11 -28.88 -22.23
C LYS A 135 14.18 -28.78 -23.34
N GLY A 136 15.43 -28.47 -22.97
CA GLY A 136 16.53 -28.29 -23.92
C GLY A 136 17.86 -28.89 -23.48
N ALA A 137 17.85 -30.08 -22.86
CA ALA A 137 19.05 -30.89 -22.61
C ALA A 137 18.79 -32.33 -23.04
#